data_AF-A0A9D1TGL0-F1
#
_entry.id   AF-A0A9D1TGL0-F1
#
_cell.length_a   1.000
_cell.length_b   1.000
_cell.length_c   1.000
_cell.angle_alpha   90.00
_cell.angle_beta   90.00
_cell.angle_gamma   90.00
#
_symmetry.space_group_name_H-M   'P 1'
#
loop_
_entity.id
_entity.type
_entity.pdbx_description
1 polymer ?
#
loop_
_entity_poly.entity_id
_entity_poly.type
_entity_poly.pdbx_seq_one_letter_code
_entity_poly.pdbx_strand_id
1 'polypeptide(L)'
;MASEFYVAEDGSIHRHPVTVVNNTGNRTNTYAPAPAVNTQARTAYRPIHQVSEGRKVWFWIISIIMSLLIAVGVTQGFGAEVYGSDGGFAATIGPFVVFIGALAGSILYGIFCAKSVDYNLWAYILSALSSVGGIIATGIAVAIVCFVVMILFYILIIGFVIAVICGIAGGS
;
A
#
# COMPACT_ATOMS: atom_id res chain seq x y z
N MET A 1 38.11 -19.76 -9.16
CA MET A 1 38.45 -18.90 -8.01
C MET A 1 37.14 -18.41 -7.44
N ALA A 2 36.65 -18.97 -6.33
CA ALA A 2 35.40 -18.51 -5.71
C ALA A 2 35.68 -17.18 -4.99
N SER A 3 34.86 -16.15 -5.24
CA SER A 3 35.05 -14.83 -4.64
C SER A 3 34.88 -14.91 -3.12
N GLU A 4 35.94 -14.59 -2.37
CA GLU A 4 35.93 -14.58 -0.89
C GLU A 4 35.01 -13.50 -0.29
N PHE A 5 34.51 -12.61 -1.13
CA PHE A 5 33.65 -11.50 -0.78
C PHE A 5 32.28 -11.66 -1.44
N TYR A 6 31.23 -11.34 -0.70
CA TYR A 6 29.87 -11.22 -1.22
C TYR A 6 29.30 -9.85 -0.87
N VAL A 7 28.44 -9.35 -1.75
CA VAL A 7 27.67 -8.12 -1.51
C VAL A 7 26.39 -8.54 -0.81
N ALA A 8 26.19 -8.03 0.42
CA ALA A 8 24.95 -8.25 1.15
C ALA A 8 23.82 -7.40 0.57
N GLU A 9 22.57 -7.78 0.84
CA GLU A 9 21.39 -7.10 0.29
C GLU A 9 21.16 -5.67 0.84
N ASP A 10 21.98 -5.24 1.80
CA ASP A 10 22.10 -3.87 2.29
C ASP A 10 23.15 -3.04 1.52
N GLY A 11 23.81 -3.63 0.51
CA GLY A 11 24.84 -3.01 -0.31
C GLY A 11 26.25 -3.04 0.31
N SER A 12 26.42 -3.65 1.49
CA SER A 12 27.72 -3.72 2.16
C SER A 12 28.51 -4.99 1.78
N ILE A 13 29.83 -4.86 1.70
CA ILE A 13 30.72 -5.96 1.28
C ILE A 13 31.16 -6.77 2.50
N HIS A 14 30.84 -8.06 2.50
CA HIS A 14 31.17 -8.99 3.57
C HIS A 14 32.14 -10.05 3.06
N ARG A 15 33.05 -10.50 3.94
CA ARG A 15 33.92 -11.65 3.68
C ARG A 15 33.25 -12.92 4.19
N HIS A 16 33.34 -14.02 3.45
CA HIS A 16 32.90 -15.31 3.98
C HIS A 16 33.63 -15.62 5.30
N PRO A 17 32.92 -16.03 6.37
CA PRO A 17 33.55 -16.35 7.64
C PRO A 17 34.49 -17.53 7.44
N VAL A 18 35.79 -17.30 7.65
CA VAL A 18 36.82 -18.33 7.61
C VAL A 18 36.72 -19.11 8.92
N THR A 19 36.21 -20.33 8.88
CA THR A 19 36.27 -21.26 10.02
C THR A 19 37.73 -21.68 10.22
N VAL A 20 38.47 -20.93 11.05
CA VAL A 20 39.83 -21.33 11.42
C VAL A 20 39.73 -22.48 12.42
N VAL A 21 39.79 -23.72 11.92
CA VAL A 21 40.07 -24.87 12.78
C VAL A 21 41.56 -24.83 13.09
N ASN A 22 41.92 -24.27 14.23
CA ASN A 22 43.28 -24.35 14.76
C ASN A 22 43.50 -25.78 15.27
N ASN A 23 44.12 -26.64 14.46
CA ASN A 23 44.81 -27.82 14.97
C ASN A 23 46.09 -28.07 14.18
N THR A 24 47.19 -27.91 14.89
CA THR A 24 48.57 -28.16 14.49
C THR A 24 48.76 -29.66 14.22
N GLY A 25 49.02 -30.06 12.98
CA GLY A 25 49.36 -31.45 12.67
C GLY A 25 49.15 -31.84 11.22
N ASN A 26 50.25 -32.00 10.49
CA ASN A 26 50.37 -32.66 9.18
C ASN A 26 49.34 -33.78 8.93
N ARG A 27 48.49 -33.66 7.89
CA ARG A 27 47.98 -34.77 7.05
C ARG A 27 47.04 -34.28 5.93
N THR A 28 47.45 -34.55 4.69
CA THR A 28 46.65 -34.87 3.49
C THR A 28 45.25 -34.25 3.34
N ASN A 29 45.11 -33.36 2.35
CA ASN A 29 43.84 -32.91 1.80
C ASN A 29 43.03 -34.09 1.25
N THR A 30 42.16 -34.68 2.07
CA THR A 30 41.10 -35.58 1.60
C THR A 30 39.78 -34.83 1.72
N TYR A 31 39.21 -34.47 0.57
CA TYR A 31 37.83 -34.03 0.46
C TYR A 31 36.95 -35.19 0.96
N ALA A 32 36.41 -35.06 2.17
CA ALA A 32 35.38 -35.97 2.67
C ALA A 32 34.02 -35.40 2.28
N PRO A 33 33.22 -36.08 1.42
CA PRO A 33 31.82 -35.71 1.25
C PRO A 33 31.10 -35.93 2.59
N ALA A 34 30.45 -34.89 3.10
CA ALA A 34 29.60 -35.02 4.27
C ALA A 34 28.51 -36.08 4.00
N PRO A 35 28.22 -36.99 4.95
CA PRO A 35 27.19 -38.00 4.77
C PRO A 35 25.82 -37.34 4.59
N ALA A 36 25.09 -37.78 3.57
CA ALA A 36 23.73 -37.36 3.27
C ALA A 36 22.78 -37.82 4.40
N VAL A 37 22.66 -37.01 5.45
CA VAL A 37 21.68 -37.21 6.51
C VAL A 37 20.35 -36.62 6.06
N ASN A 38 19.44 -37.52 5.67
CA ASN A 38 17.99 -37.41 5.65
C ASN A 38 17.39 -36.09 5.10
N THR A 39 16.86 -36.19 3.89
CA THR A 39 15.85 -35.32 3.29
C THR A 39 14.56 -35.31 4.11
N GLN A 40 14.59 -34.76 5.32
CA GLN A 40 13.41 -34.08 5.84
C GLN A 40 13.23 -32.83 4.98
N ALA A 41 12.03 -32.66 4.43
CA ALA A 41 11.61 -31.45 3.75
C ALA A 41 11.78 -30.27 4.71
N ARG A 42 12.99 -29.72 4.76
CA ARG A 42 13.29 -28.43 5.35
C ARG A 42 12.53 -27.47 4.46
N THR A 43 11.33 -27.08 4.90
CA THR A 43 10.77 -25.78 4.54
C THR A 43 11.95 -24.83 4.55
N ALA A 44 12.35 -24.36 3.37
CA ALA A 44 13.51 -23.52 3.24
C ALA A 44 13.33 -22.42 4.29
N TYR A 45 14.17 -22.44 5.33
CA TYR A 45 14.26 -21.36 6.28
C TYR A 45 14.81 -20.22 5.43
N ARG A 46 13.91 -19.51 4.74
CA ARG A 46 14.23 -18.19 4.22
C ARG A 46 14.64 -17.44 5.48
N PRO A 47 15.91 -17.01 5.60
CA PRO A 47 16.27 -16.15 6.70
C PRO A 47 15.27 -15.01 6.63
N ILE A 48 14.52 -14.81 7.72
CA ILE A 48 13.61 -13.68 7.84
C ILE A 48 14.49 -12.48 7.54
N HIS A 49 14.36 -11.88 6.35
CA HIS A 49 15.21 -10.78 5.95
C HIS A 49 14.92 -9.67 6.94
N GLN A 50 15.87 -9.44 7.84
CA GLN A 50 15.69 -8.49 8.91
C GLN A 50 15.90 -7.11 8.28
N VAL A 51 14.82 -6.60 7.67
CA VAL A 51 14.84 -5.30 7.00
C VAL A 51 15.19 -4.24 8.03
N SER A 52 16.21 -3.43 7.72
CA SER A 52 16.66 -2.37 8.62
C SER A 52 15.51 -1.40 8.93
N GLU A 53 15.44 -0.93 10.18
CA GLU A 53 14.43 0.04 10.60
C GLU A 53 14.48 1.31 9.74
N GLY A 54 15.69 1.72 9.31
CA GLY A 54 15.88 2.84 8.38
C GLY A 54 15.15 2.66 7.05
N ARG A 55 15.20 1.45 6.45
CA ARG A 55 14.51 1.17 5.18
C ARG A 55 12.99 1.22 5.32
N LYS A 56 12.45 0.82 6.47
CA LYS A 56 11.00 0.95 6.76
C LYS A 56 10.59 2.41 6.89
N VAL A 57 11.37 3.22 7.60
CA VAL A 57 11.10 4.66 7.76
C VAL A 57 11.15 5.38 6.41
N TRP A 58 12.17 5.12 5.60
CA TRP A 58 12.28 5.71 4.26
C TRP A 58 11.14 5.30 3.34
N PHE A 59 10.69 4.05 3.42
CA PHE A 59 9.51 3.61 2.68
C PHE A 59 8.29 4.46 3.02
N TRP A 60 7.98 4.63 4.31
CA TRP A 60 6.82 5.42 4.73
C TRP A 60 6.90 6.88 4.27
N ILE A 61 8.07 7.52 4.43
CA ILE A 61 8.26 8.91 4.00
C ILE A 61 8.01 9.05 2.50
N ILE A 62 8.67 8.23 1.68
CA ILE A 62 8.56 8.31 0.23
C ILE A 62 7.13 7.97 -0.21
N SER A 63 6.50 6.93 0.34
CA SER A 63 5.14 6.55 -0.02
C SER A 63 4.12 7.64 0.28
N ILE A 64 4.25 8.34 1.42
CA ILE A 64 3.39 9.48 1.74
C ILE A 64 3.61 10.62 0.75
N ILE A 65 4.87 10.99 0.49
CA ILE A 65 5.20 12.06 -0.48
C ILE A 65 4.63 11.72 -1.86
N MET A 66 4.81 10.49 -2.33
CA MET A 66 4.30 10.06 -3.63
C MET A 66 2.77 10.07 -3.67
N SER A 67 2.09 9.68 -2.59
CA SER A 67 0.62 9.74 -2.53
C SER A 67 0.10 11.18 -2.62
N LEU A 68 0.81 12.14 -2.01
CA LEU A 68 0.49 13.57 -2.08
C LEU A 68 0.70 14.11 -3.50
N LEU A 69 1.82 13.76 -4.14
CA LEU A 69 2.10 14.18 -5.51
C LEU A 69 1.09 13.61 -6.51
N ILE A 70 0.69 12.35 -6.33
CA ILE A 70 -0.38 11.73 -7.14
C ILE A 70 -1.69 12.47 -6.93
N ALA A 71 -2.08 12.75 -5.68
CA ALA A 71 -3.31 13.48 -5.39
C ALA A 71 -3.32 14.86 -6.06
N VAL A 72 -2.24 15.64 -5.90
CA VAL A 72 -2.09 16.95 -6.55
C VAL A 72 -2.13 16.82 -8.08
N GLY A 73 -1.42 15.85 -8.65
CA GLY A 73 -1.40 15.61 -10.08
C GLY A 73 -2.78 15.26 -10.64
N VAL A 74 -3.55 14.44 -9.93
CA VAL A 74 -4.93 14.08 -10.32
C VAL A 74 -5.86 15.28 -10.21
N THR A 75 -5.80 16.03 -9.11
CA THR A 75 -6.65 17.21 -8.91
C THR A 75 -6.35 18.32 -9.91
N GLN A 76 -5.09 18.59 -10.22
CA GLN A 76 -4.72 19.63 -11.18
C GLN A 76 -4.90 19.20 -12.64
N GLY A 77 -4.61 17.92 -12.95
CA GLY A 77 -4.69 17.41 -14.31
C GLY A 77 -6.11 17.12 -14.77
N PHE A 78 -6.96 16.57 -13.88
CA PHE A 78 -8.28 16.07 -14.23
C PHE A 78 -9.42 16.67 -13.39
N GLY A 79 -9.10 17.48 -12.37
CA GLY A 79 -10.11 17.91 -11.39
C GLY A 79 -11.24 18.75 -12.00
N ALA A 80 -10.92 19.65 -12.94
CA ALA A 80 -11.94 20.47 -13.59
C ALA A 80 -12.89 19.63 -14.48
N GLU A 81 -12.37 18.58 -15.11
CA GLU A 81 -13.11 17.71 -16.01
C GLU A 81 -13.99 16.71 -15.24
N VAL A 82 -13.48 16.20 -14.13
CA VAL A 82 -14.15 15.18 -13.30
C VAL A 82 -15.15 15.80 -12.35
N TYR A 83 -14.85 16.96 -11.77
CA TYR A 83 -15.66 17.57 -10.71
C TYR A 83 -16.41 18.83 -11.15
N GLY A 84 -16.12 19.35 -12.35
CA GLY A 84 -16.66 20.61 -12.86
C GLY A 84 -15.98 21.84 -12.25
N SER A 85 -16.09 22.98 -12.93
CA SER A 85 -15.54 24.27 -12.46
C SER A 85 -16.56 25.14 -11.73
N ASP A 86 -17.79 24.66 -11.60
CA ASP A 86 -18.96 25.51 -11.31
C ASP A 86 -19.13 25.81 -9.81
N GLY A 87 -18.15 25.44 -8.98
CA GLY A 87 -18.21 25.57 -7.53
C GLY A 87 -19.26 24.67 -6.86
N GLY A 88 -19.84 23.73 -7.62
CA GLY A 88 -20.81 22.76 -7.11
C GLY A 88 -20.21 21.82 -6.05
N PHE A 89 -21.08 21.00 -5.46
CA PHE A 89 -20.68 20.04 -4.41
C PHE A 89 -19.46 19.19 -4.83
N ALA A 90 -19.50 18.59 -6.02
CA ALA A 90 -18.41 17.77 -6.54
C ALA A 90 -17.08 18.54 -6.66
N ALA A 91 -17.11 19.77 -7.19
CA ALA A 91 -15.94 20.64 -7.31
C ALA A 91 -15.33 20.99 -5.94
N THR A 92 -16.19 21.14 -4.93
CA THR A 92 -15.77 21.49 -3.56
C THR A 92 -15.18 20.30 -2.82
N ILE A 93 -15.82 19.13 -2.90
CA ILE A 93 -15.40 17.95 -2.12
C ILE A 93 -14.38 17.06 -2.86
N GLY A 94 -14.35 17.11 -4.19
CA GLY A 94 -13.53 16.25 -5.05
C GLY A 94 -12.04 16.22 -4.66
N PRO A 95 -11.37 17.37 -4.46
CA PRO A 95 -9.97 17.40 -4.04
C PRO A 95 -9.71 16.65 -2.73
N PHE A 96 -10.62 16.74 -1.75
CA PHE A 96 -10.50 16.04 -0.47
C PHE A 96 -10.67 14.54 -0.63
N VAL A 97 -11.62 14.11 -1.48
CA VAL A 97 -11.84 12.69 -1.77
C VAL A 97 -10.59 12.08 -2.42
N VAL A 98 -9.99 12.77 -3.39
CA VAL A 98 -8.74 12.34 -4.05
C VAL A 98 -7.61 12.24 -3.02
N PHE A 99 -7.44 13.26 -2.18
CA PHE A 99 -6.38 13.28 -1.18
C PHE A 99 -6.51 12.13 -0.17
N ILE A 100 -7.70 11.96 0.40
CA ILE A 100 -7.97 10.90 1.38
C ILE A 100 -7.82 9.53 0.72
N GLY A 101 -8.32 9.36 -0.50
CA GLY A 101 -8.19 8.14 -1.28
C GLY A 101 -6.75 7.74 -1.55
N ALA A 102 -5.94 8.70 -2.01
CA ALA A 102 -4.52 8.46 -2.28
C ALA A 102 -3.77 8.04 -1.01
N LEU A 103 -3.96 8.78 0.07
CA LEU A 103 -3.29 8.52 1.35
C LEU A 103 -3.74 7.18 1.94
N ALA A 104 -5.05 6.93 1.99
CA ALA A 104 -5.60 5.68 2.51
C ALA A 104 -5.13 4.48 1.70
N GLY A 105 -5.12 4.58 0.37
CA GLY A 105 -4.60 3.54 -0.53
C GLY A 105 -3.13 3.21 -0.25
N SER A 106 -2.29 4.24 -0.10
CA SER A 106 -0.87 4.05 0.25
C SER A 106 -0.69 3.41 1.64
N ILE A 107 -1.44 3.88 2.63
CA ILE A 107 -1.33 3.40 4.01
C ILE A 107 -1.78 1.94 4.11
N LEU A 108 -2.91 1.58 3.49
CA LEU A 108 -3.42 0.22 3.44
C LEU A 108 -2.38 -0.74 2.86
N TYR A 109 -1.75 -0.35 1.74
CA TYR A 109 -0.67 -1.16 1.17
C TYR A 109 0.53 -1.27 2.10
N GLY A 110 0.94 -0.16 2.72
CA GLY A 110 2.04 -0.12 3.67
C GLY A 110 1.85 -1.05 4.88
N ILE A 111 0.62 -1.14 5.39
CA ILE A 111 0.27 -1.99 6.55
C ILE A 111 0.19 -3.47 6.14
N PHE A 112 -0.50 -3.79 5.04
CA PHE A 112 -0.83 -5.18 4.73
C PHE A 112 0.16 -5.88 3.81
N CYS A 113 0.84 -5.15 2.92
CA CYS A 113 1.60 -5.75 1.82
C CYS A 113 3.08 -5.36 1.80
N ALA A 114 3.49 -4.19 2.31
CA ALA A 114 4.89 -3.77 2.21
C ALA A 114 5.89 -4.72 2.92
N LYS A 115 5.44 -5.37 4.00
CA LYS A 115 6.24 -6.37 4.73
C LYS A 115 6.46 -7.66 3.92
N SER A 116 5.52 -8.07 3.06
CA SER A 116 5.65 -9.33 2.30
C SER A 116 6.64 -9.23 1.14
N VAL A 117 7.01 -8.01 0.75
CA VAL A 117 8.00 -7.70 -0.29
C VAL A 117 9.26 -7.04 0.27
N ASP A 118 9.48 -7.14 1.60
CA ASP A 118 10.66 -6.64 2.30
C ASP A 118 10.99 -5.16 2.03
N TYR A 119 9.97 -4.31 1.78
CA TYR A 119 10.18 -2.89 1.47
C TYR A 119 11.19 -2.63 0.35
N ASN A 120 11.25 -3.52 -0.65
CA ASN A 120 12.09 -3.36 -1.84
C ASN A 120 11.55 -2.27 -2.77
N LEU A 121 12.26 -1.96 -3.86
CA LEU A 121 11.83 -0.94 -4.83
C LEU A 121 10.41 -1.21 -5.36
N TRP A 122 10.04 -2.48 -5.50
CA TRP A 122 8.71 -2.90 -5.92
C TRP A 122 7.61 -2.48 -4.94
N ALA A 123 7.90 -2.48 -3.64
CA ALA A 123 6.98 -1.98 -2.61
C ALA A 123 6.62 -0.50 -2.84
N TYR A 124 7.57 0.34 -3.27
CA TYR A 124 7.32 1.75 -3.53
C TYR A 124 6.38 1.94 -4.73
N ILE A 125 6.62 1.20 -5.82
CA ILE A 125 5.79 1.25 -7.03
C ILE A 125 4.38 0.79 -6.70
N LEU A 126 4.24 -0.33 -5.99
CA LEU A 126 2.93 -0.84 -5.59
C LEU A 126 2.21 0.06 -4.59
N SER A 127 2.94 0.74 -3.69
CA SER A 127 2.34 1.72 -2.78
C SER A 127 1.78 2.93 -3.54
N ALA A 128 2.50 3.42 -4.53
CA ALA A 128 2.03 4.48 -5.41
C ALA A 128 0.80 4.03 -6.23
N LEU A 129 0.83 2.82 -6.78
CA LEU A 129 -0.29 2.27 -7.53
C LEU A 129 -1.53 2.05 -6.63
N SER A 130 -1.32 1.61 -5.39
CA SER A 130 -2.37 1.48 -4.38
C SER A 130 -2.98 2.83 -4.02
N SER A 131 -2.21 3.93 -4.08
CA SER A 131 -2.74 5.28 -3.92
C SER A 131 -3.76 5.60 -5.01
N VAL A 132 -3.45 5.28 -6.27
CA VAL A 132 -4.40 5.45 -7.40
C VAL A 132 -5.65 4.58 -7.19
N GLY A 133 -5.47 3.32 -6.80
CA GLY A 133 -6.59 2.43 -6.47
C GLY A 133 -7.46 2.97 -5.33
N GLY A 134 -6.84 3.58 -4.31
CA GLY A 134 -7.53 4.22 -3.19
C GLY A 134 -8.36 5.44 -3.61
N ILE A 135 -7.87 6.25 -4.54
CA ILE A 135 -8.65 7.35 -5.15
C ILE A 135 -9.92 6.80 -5.81
N ILE A 136 -9.79 5.75 -6.63
CA ILE A 136 -10.93 5.16 -7.34
C ILE A 136 -11.94 4.58 -6.33
N ALA A 137 -11.47 3.82 -5.34
CA ALA A 137 -12.32 3.21 -4.33
C ALA A 137 -13.07 4.25 -3.49
N THR A 138 -12.40 5.31 -3.05
CA THR A 138 -13.05 6.41 -2.31
C THR A 138 -14.01 7.21 -3.18
N GLY A 139 -13.68 7.46 -4.44
CA GLY A 139 -14.59 8.09 -5.39
C GLY A 139 -15.89 7.31 -5.57
N ILE A 140 -15.79 5.99 -5.76
CA ILE A 140 -16.95 5.10 -5.85
C ILE A 140 -17.76 5.13 -4.55
N ALA A 141 -17.10 5.05 -3.38
CA ALA A 141 -17.77 5.08 -2.10
C ALA A 141 -18.57 6.38 -1.90
N VAL A 142 -17.98 7.54 -2.23
CA VAL A 142 -18.66 8.83 -2.14
C VAL A 142 -19.83 8.91 -3.11
N ALA A 143 -19.69 8.40 -4.34
CA ALA A 143 -20.78 8.36 -5.32
C ALA A 143 -21.98 7.53 -4.81
N ILE A 144 -21.72 6.36 -4.20
CA ILE A 144 -22.76 5.53 -3.59
C ILE A 144 -23.45 6.27 -2.44
N VAL A 145 -22.69 6.92 -1.56
CA VAL A 145 -23.26 7.69 -0.44
C VAL A 145 -24.14 8.82 -0.96
N CYS A 146 -23.68 9.57 -1.97
CA CYS A 146 -24.47 10.65 -2.58
C CYS A 146 -25.78 10.13 -3.19
N PHE A 147 -25.71 8.98 -3.87
CA PHE A 147 -26.90 8.34 -4.45
C PHE A 147 -27.92 7.93 -3.38
N VAL A 148 -27.46 7.36 -2.27
CA VAL A 148 -28.34 6.99 -1.14
C VAL A 148 -28.97 8.23 -0.51
N VAL A 149 -28.19 9.29 -0.27
CA VAL A 149 -28.71 10.55 0.28
C VAL A 149 -29.77 11.15 -0.63
N MET A 150 -29.54 11.16 -1.94
CA MET A 150 -30.51 11.64 -2.92
C MET A 150 -31.84 10.86 -2.83
N ILE A 151 -31.78 9.52 -2.77
CA ILE A 151 -32.97 8.68 -2.62
C ILE A 151 -33.72 9.01 -1.32
N LEU A 152 -33.03 9.12 -0.19
CA LEU A 152 -33.65 9.45 1.10
C LEU A 152 -34.35 10.80 1.06
N PHE A 153 -33.75 11.79 0.38
CA PHE A 153 -34.33 13.11 0.22
C PHE A 153 -35.62 13.07 -0.61
N TYR A 154 -35.65 12.27 -1.69
CA TYR A 154 -36.87 12.07 -2.48
C TYR A 154 -37.99 11.43 -1.65
N ILE A 155 -37.69 10.39 -0.88
CA ILE A 155 -38.68 9.73 -0.01
C ILE A 155 -39.23 10.74 1.01
N LEU A 156 -38.36 11.57 1.59
CA LEU A 156 -38.76 12.60 2.54
C LEU A 156 -39.67 13.66 1.91
N ILE A 157 -39.34 14.15 0.71
CA ILE A 157 -40.19 15.11 -0.01
C ILE A 157 -41.56 14.50 -0.33
N ILE A 158 -41.60 13.27 -0.85
CA ILE A 158 -42.86 12.61 -1.18
C ILE A 158 -43.71 12.41 0.09
N GLY A 159 -43.11 11.94 1.18
CA GLY A 159 -43.78 11.80 2.47
C GLY A 159 -44.32 13.14 2.99
N PHE A 160 -43.54 14.22 2.86
CA PHE A 160 -43.96 15.57 3.24
C PHE A 160 -45.15 16.06 2.40
N VAL A 161 -45.11 15.87 1.08
CA VAL A 161 -46.22 16.24 0.18
C VAL A 161 -47.49 15.47 0.53
N ILE A 162 -47.40 14.16 0.78
CA ILE A 162 -48.54 13.33 1.20
C ILE A 162 -49.09 13.84 2.54
N ALA A 163 -48.22 14.13 3.51
CA ALA A 163 -48.64 14.64 4.83
C ALA A 163 -49.40 15.98 4.72
N VAL A 164 -48.94 16.89 3.85
CA VAL A 164 -49.63 18.16 3.59
C VAL A 164 -51.00 17.92 2.96
N ILE A 165 -51.10 17.06 1.95
CA ILE A 165 -52.38 16.74 1.29
C ILE A 165 -53.36 16.10 2.28
N CYS A 166 -52.91 15.13 3.08
CA CYS A 166 -53.74 14.50 4.11
C CYS A 166 -54.17 15.50 5.20
N GLY A 167 -53.29 16.43 5.59
CA GLY A 167 -53.62 17.48 6.56
C GLY A 167 -54.69 18.44 6.05
N ILE A 168 -54.65 18.81 4.76
CA ILE A 168 -55.67 19.66 4.13
C ILE A 168 -56.99 18.89 3.95
N ALA A 169 -56.94 17.65 3.48
CA ALA A 169 -58.13 16.85 3.17
C ALA A 169 -58.83 16.26 4.42
N GLY A 170 -58.09 15.98 5.50
CA GLY A 170 -58.61 15.42 6.74
C GLY A 170 -59.00 16.46 7.80
N GLY A 171 -58.76 17.75 7.55
CA GLY A 171 -59.07 18.85 8.47
C GLY A 171 -60.48 19.42 8.35
N SER A 172 -61.44 18.68 7.77
CA SER A 172 -62.88 19.04 7.72
C SER A 172 -63.66 18.40 8.86
#